data_AF-A0A936JUQ1-F1
#
_entry.id   AF-A0A936JUQ1-F1
#
_cell.length_a   1.000
_cell.length_b   1.000
_cell.length_c   1.000
_cell.angle_alpha   90.00
_cell.angle_beta   90.00
_cell.angle_gamma   90.00
#
_symmetry.space_group_name_H-M   'P 1'
#
loop_
_entity.id
_entity.type
_entity.pdbx_description
1 polymer ?
#
loop_
_entity_poly.entity_id
_entity_poly.type
_entity_poly.pdbx_seq_one_letter_code
_entity_poly.pdbx_strand_id
1 'polypeptide(L)'
;MSQNKIKKPDANPVVALLLTWFIFNLGHLIFNDKQRTFIYTLVAIIIGSFLCVLPGIVLSVLSIIDAYQTAERLQKGEEIGENEYTFPLLFKIMKIVDKEATCAGQA
;
A
#
# COMPACT_ATOMS: atom_id res chain seq x y z
N MET A 1 12.24 13.54 8.59
CA MET A 1 11.80 13.92 7.23
C MET A 1 10.28 13.99 7.23
N SER A 2 9.67 14.91 6.48
CA SER A 2 8.28 15.36 6.66
C SER A 2 7.29 14.21 6.79
N GLN A 3 6.71 14.04 7.98
CA GLN A 3 5.65 13.08 8.29
C GLN A 3 4.32 13.68 7.80
N ASN A 4 4.10 13.69 6.49
CA ASN A 4 2.80 14.07 5.97
C ASN A 4 1.79 13.00 6.42
N LYS A 5 0.76 13.44 7.13
CA LYS A 5 -0.34 12.60 7.56
C LYS A 5 -1.49 12.78 6.58
N ILE A 6 -2.08 11.67 6.19
CA ILE A 6 -3.19 11.63 5.23
C ILE A 6 -4.47 11.38 6.01
N LYS A 7 -5.50 12.19 5.74
CA LYS A 7 -6.85 12.05 6.29
C LYS A 7 -7.85 12.18 5.15
N LYS A 8 -8.54 11.08 4.83
CA LYS A 8 -9.59 11.03 3.81
C LYS A 8 -10.77 10.20 4.34
N PRO A 9 -11.75 10.81 5.02
CA PRO A 9 -12.92 10.10 5.54
C PRO A 9 -13.80 9.52 4.42
N ASP A 10 -13.64 10.02 3.20
CA ASP A 10 -14.37 9.60 2.01
C ASP A 10 -13.74 8.36 1.33
N ALA A 11 -12.69 7.78 1.93
CA ALA A 11 -12.03 6.60 1.40
C ALA A 11 -12.99 5.40 1.38
N ASN A 12 -13.25 4.86 0.18
CA ASN A 12 -14.06 3.65 0.05
C ASN A 12 -13.14 2.42 -0.12
N PRO A 13 -13.08 1.52 0.87
CA PRO A 13 -12.14 0.39 0.86
C PRO A 13 -12.43 -0.61 -0.26
N VAL A 14 -13.70 -0.75 -0.68
CA VAL A 14 -14.07 -1.60 -1.80
C VAL A 14 -13.53 -1.04 -3.12
N VAL A 15 -13.58 0.28 -3.29
CA VAL A 15 -13.06 0.94 -4.49
C VAL A 15 -11.53 0.89 -4.51
N ALA A 16 -10.87 1.09 -3.36
CA ALA A 16 -9.43 0.93 -3.24
C ALA A 16 -8.96 -0.50 -3.59
N LEU A 17 -9.72 -1.52 -3.17
CA LEU A 17 -9.45 -2.93 -3.50
C LEU A 17 -9.59 -3.17 -5.02
N LEU A 18 -10.71 -2.75 -5.60
CA LEU A 18 -10.99 -2.96 -7.02
C LEU A 18 -9.97 -2.24 -7.92
N LEU A 19 -9.60 -1.01 -7.58
CA LEU A 19 -8.58 -0.24 -8.31
C LEU A 19 -7.19 -0.83 -8.16
N THR A 20 -6.85 -1.33 -6.96
CA THR A 20 -5.55 -1.96 -6.73
C THR A 20 -5.41 -3.29 -7.51
N TRP A 21 -6.49 -4.07 -7.60
CA TRP A 21 -6.49 -5.36 -8.31
C TRP A 21 -6.61 -5.24 -9.83
N PHE A 22 -7.56 -4.46 -10.35
CA PHE A 22 -7.86 -4.42 -11.79
C PHE A 22 -7.05 -3.39 -12.58
N ILE A 23 -6.49 -2.36 -11.92
CA ILE A 23 -5.78 -1.28 -12.61
C ILE A 23 -4.39 -1.06 -12.01
N PHE A 24 -3.54 -2.10 -12.06
CA PHE A 24 -2.11 -1.97 -11.74
C PHE A 24 -1.81 -1.21 -10.43
N ASN A 25 -2.47 -1.56 -9.32
CA ASN A 25 -2.19 -0.95 -8.01
C ASN A 25 -2.70 0.51 -7.82
N LEU A 26 -3.50 1.08 -8.75
CA LEU A 26 -3.94 2.50 -8.72
C LEU A 26 -4.76 2.92 -7.49
N GLY A 27 -5.28 1.98 -6.69
CA GLY A 27 -5.97 2.29 -5.44
C GLY A 27 -5.06 2.99 -4.41
N HIS A 28 -3.77 2.64 -4.38
CA HIS A 28 -2.79 3.32 -3.52
C HIS A 28 -2.53 4.77 -3.93
N LEU A 29 -2.62 5.07 -5.23
CA LEU A 29 -2.41 6.42 -5.77
C LEU A 29 -3.65 7.31 -5.54
N ILE A 30 -4.83 6.85 -5.98
CA ILE A 30 -6.04 7.69 -6.06
C ILE A 30 -6.70 7.85 -4.69
N PHE A 31 -6.82 6.76 -3.93
CA PHE A 31 -7.56 6.75 -2.66
C PHE A 31 -6.67 6.97 -1.46
N ASN A 32 -5.52 6.30 -1.41
CA ASN A 32 -4.62 6.43 -0.26
C ASN A 32 -3.73 7.68 -0.34
N ASP A 33 -3.62 8.36 -1.48
CA ASP A 33 -2.67 9.49 -1.68
C ASP A 33 -1.20 9.09 -1.47
N LYS A 34 -0.91 7.78 -1.48
CA LYS A 34 0.41 7.22 -1.19
C LYS A 34 1.19 7.00 -2.48
N GLN A 35 1.64 8.11 -3.08
CA GLN A 35 2.37 8.10 -4.35
C GLN A 35 3.63 7.23 -4.28
N ARG A 36 4.39 7.29 -3.17
CA ARG A 36 5.59 6.47 -2.98
C ARG A 36 5.28 4.99 -2.86
N THR A 37 4.35 4.60 -1.99
CA THR A 37 3.93 3.20 -1.82
C THR A 37 3.45 2.60 -3.15
N PHE A 38 2.70 3.35 -3.93
CA PHE A 38 2.28 2.95 -5.27
C PHE A 38 3.48 2.65 -6.19
N ILE A 39 4.43 3.60 -6.32
CA ILE A 39 5.58 3.45 -7.21
C ILE A 39 6.43 2.25 -6.80
N TYR A 40 6.75 2.10 -5.52
CA TYR A 40 7.60 0.99 -5.05
C TYR A 40 6.91 -0.36 -5.18
N THR A 41 5.60 -0.44 -4.91
CA THR A 41 4.83 -1.68 -5.07
C THR A 41 4.72 -2.07 -6.55
N LEU A 42 4.51 -1.11 -7.43
CA LEU A 42 4.45 -1.34 -8.88
C LEU A 42 5.80 -1.82 -9.43
N VAL A 43 6.91 -1.21 -9.01
CA VAL A 43 8.26 -1.67 -9.36
C VAL A 43 8.52 -3.08 -8.83
N ALA A 44 8.13 -3.37 -7.59
CA ALA A 44 8.27 -4.71 -7.00
C ALA A 44 7.45 -5.78 -7.74
N ILE A 45 6.24 -5.44 -8.21
CA ILE A 45 5.39 -6.34 -9.01
C ILE A 45 6.01 -6.60 -10.40
N ILE A 46 6.55 -5.56 -11.07
CA ILE A 46 7.22 -5.71 -12.37
C ILE A 46 8.47 -6.58 -12.23
N ILE A 47 9.32 -6.29 -11.26
CA ILE A 47 10.54 -7.07 -10.98
C ILE A 47 10.17 -8.50 -10.59
N GLY A 48 9.19 -8.68 -9.72
CA GLY A 48 8.66 -9.99 -9.34
C GLY A 48 8.17 -10.77 -10.56
N SER A 49 7.38 -10.16 -11.43
CA SER A 49 6.85 -10.78 -12.66
C SER A 49 7.95 -11.21 -13.64
N PHE A 50 9.05 -10.45 -13.72
CA PHE A 50 10.21 -10.80 -14.54
C PHE A 50 11.11 -11.88 -13.92
N LEU A 51 11.21 -11.94 -12.58
CA LEU A 51 12.04 -12.92 -11.88
C LEU A 51 11.34 -14.26 -11.64
N CYS A 52 10.01 -14.27 -11.42
CA CYS A 52 9.11 -15.43 -11.39
C CYS A 52 7.66 -14.95 -11.17
N VAL A 53 6.67 -15.42 -11.93
CA VAL A 53 5.26 -14.98 -11.83
C VAL A 53 4.67 -15.16 -10.42
N LEU A 54 5.08 -16.19 -9.68
CA LEU A 54 4.59 -16.52 -8.32
C LEU A 54 4.85 -15.41 -7.27
N PRO A 55 6.09 -14.93 -7.05
CA PRO A 55 6.34 -13.83 -6.11
C PRO A 55 5.64 -12.52 -6.50
N GLY A 56 5.43 -12.24 -7.80
CA GLY A 56 4.65 -11.10 -8.26
C GLY A 56 3.18 -11.17 -7.84
N ILE A 57 2.55 -12.34 -7.97
CA ILE A 57 1.16 -12.57 -7.54
C ILE A 57 1.02 -12.43 -6.02
N VAL A 58 1.94 -13.01 -5.25
CA VAL A 58 1.92 -12.93 -3.78
C VAL A 58 2.02 -11.48 -3.32
N LEU A 59 2.96 -10.69 -3.87
CA LEU A 59 3.08 -9.27 -3.56
C LEU A 59 1.83 -8.46 -3.93
N SER A 60 1.19 -8.79 -5.05
CA SER A 60 -0.04 -8.14 -5.50
C SER A 60 -1.19 -8.38 -4.51
N VAL A 61 -1.36 -9.63 -4.05
CA VAL A 61 -2.38 -9.97 -3.05
C VAL A 61 -2.12 -9.26 -1.72
N LEU A 62 -0.87 -9.25 -1.25
CA LEU A 62 -0.50 -8.57 0.00
C LEU A 62 -0.71 -7.05 -0.09
N SER A 63 -0.40 -6.44 -1.23
CA SER A 63 -0.63 -5.03 -1.53
C SER A 63 -2.11 -4.64 -1.48
N ILE A 64 -2.99 -5.52 -1.94
CA ILE A 64 -4.45 -5.29 -1.94
C ILE A 64 -5.03 -5.35 -0.54
N ILE A 65 -4.59 -6.33 0.25
CA ILE A 65 -4.99 -6.44 1.66
C ILE A 65 -4.57 -5.16 2.41
N ASP A 66 -3.35 -4.69 2.19
CA ASP A 66 -2.86 -3.45 2.79
C ASP A 66 -3.64 -2.20 2.33
N ALA A 67 -3.96 -2.11 1.03
CA ALA A 67 -4.76 -1.02 0.47
C ALA A 67 -6.16 -0.98 1.10
N TYR A 68 -6.81 -2.14 1.23
CA TYR A 68 -8.14 -2.27 1.83
C TYR A 68 -8.13 -1.85 3.30
N GLN A 69 -7.19 -2.38 4.09
CA GLN A 69 -7.09 -2.06 5.53
C GLN A 69 -6.73 -0.59 5.76
N THR A 70 -5.85 -0.03 4.94
CA THR A 70 -5.49 1.40 4.99
C THR A 70 -6.72 2.27 4.67
N ALA A 71 -7.48 1.94 3.63
CA ALA A 71 -8.69 2.68 3.28
C ALA A 71 -9.77 2.56 4.36
N GLU A 72 -9.92 1.41 5.01
CA GLU A 72 -10.85 1.22 6.12
C GLU A 72 -10.47 2.10 7.33
N ARG A 73 -9.17 2.23 7.64
CA ARG A 73 -8.68 3.11 8.70
C ARG A 73 -8.89 4.60 8.35
N LEU A 74 -8.64 4.99 7.10
CA LEU A 74 -8.92 6.34 6.61
C LEU A 74 -10.41 6.68 6.67
N GLN A 75 -11.28 5.72 6.32
CA GLN A 75 -12.73 5.86 6.41
C GLN A 75 -13.21 6.03 7.86
N LYS A 76 -12.57 5.35 8.82
CA LYS A 76 -12.80 5.53 10.27
C LYS A 76 -12.28 6.88 10.80
N GLY A 77 -11.64 7.68 9.96
CA GLY A 77 -11.12 8.99 10.31
C GLY A 77 -9.76 8.97 11.00
N GLU A 78 -9.05 7.84 10.98
CA GLU A 78 -7.67 7.76 11.49
C GLU A 78 -6.72 8.54 10.58
N GLU A 79 -5.75 9.23 11.21
CA GLU A 79 -4.64 9.86 10.49
C GLU A 79 -3.52 8.84 10.32
N ILE A 80 -3.16 8.55 9.07
CA ILE A 80 -2.16 7.53 8.72
C ILE A 80 -0.96 8.24 8.10
N GLY A 81 0.25 7.78 8.42
CA GLY A 81 1.47 8.27 7.77
C GLY A 81 1.51 7.93 6.27
N GLU A 82 2.07 8.83 5.45
CA GLU A 82 2.19 8.62 4.00
C GLU A 82 2.89 7.31 3.63
N ASN A 83 3.95 6.93 4.35
CA ASN A 83 4.69 5.68 4.12
C ASN A 83 4.30 4.53 5.09
N GLU A 84 3.18 4.67 5.80
CA GLU A 84 2.75 3.69 6.79
C GLU A 84 2.02 2.53 6.12
N TYR A 85 2.54 1.33 6.29
CA TYR A 85 1.88 0.08 5.92
C TYR A 85 1.01 -0.40 7.08
N THR A 86 -0.20 -0.83 6.77
CA THR A 86 -1.13 -1.40 7.76
C THR A 86 -0.91 -2.91 7.90
N PHE A 87 -0.46 -3.58 6.84
CA PHE A 87 -0.21 -5.01 6.82
C PHE A 87 1.28 -5.34 7.07
N PRO A 88 1.64 -5.98 8.21
CA PRO A 88 3.03 -6.12 8.64
C PRO A 88 3.87 -7.08 7.76
N LEU A 89 3.21 -8.03 7.09
CA LEU A 89 3.87 -8.95 6.17
C LEU A 89 4.33 -8.24 4.90
N LEU A 90 3.50 -7.35 4.35
CA LEU A 90 3.86 -6.51 3.22
C LEU A 90 4.97 -5.54 3.63
N PHE A 91 4.85 -4.91 4.80
CA PHE A 91 5.88 -4.04 5.36
C PHE A 91 7.26 -4.72 5.41
N LYS A 92 7.35 -5.96 5.91
CA LYS A 92 8.64 -6.67 5.99
C LYS A 92 9.30 -6.85 4.63
N ILE A 93 8.52 -7.14 3.60
CA ILE A 93 9.04 -7.30 2.24
C ILE A 93 9.40 -5.94 1.66
N MET A 94 8.51 -4.96 1.80
CA MET A 94 8.73 -3.61 1.30
C MET A 94 9.88 -2.89 2.00
N LYS A 95 10.16 -3.15 3.27
CA LYS A 95 11.31 -2.57 4.01
C LYS A 95 12.67 -2.93 3.40
N ILE A 96 12.75 -4.05 2.67
CA ILE A 96 13.97 -4.46 1.97
C ILE A 96 14.21 -3.54 0.75
N VAL A 97 13.13 -3.04 0.15
CA VAL A 97 13.15 -2.23 -1.09
C VAL A 97 13.06 -0.73 -0.78
N ASP A 98 12.15 -0.34 0.10
CA ASP A 98 11.87 1.01 0.56
C ASP A 98 12.28 1.16 2.04
N LYS A 99 13.39 1.85 2.27
CA LYS A 99 13.94 2.08 3.62
C LYS A 99 13.14 3.10 4.43
N GLU A 100 12.23 3.85 3.79
CA GLU A 100 11.38 4.85 4.44
C GLU A 100 10.01 4.29 4.85
N ALA A 101 9.74 3.00 4.57
CA ALA A 101 8.54 2.32 4.99
C ALA A 101 8.39 2.33 6.53
N THR A 102 7.18 2.58 7.02
CA THR A 102 6.81 2.45 8.44
C THR A 102 5.63 1.48 8.60
N CYS A 103 5.35 0.99 9.80
CA CYS A 103 4.25 0.05 10.03
C CYS A 103 3.42 0.47 11.25
N ALA A 104 2.09 0.36 11.15
CA ALA A 104 1.19 0.55 12.27
C ALA A 104 1.53 -0.46 13.39
N GLY A 105 2.14 0.02 14.48
CA GLY A 105 2.49 -0.82 15.65
C GLY A 105 3.97 -1.15 15.86
N GLN A 106 4.89 -0.65 15.03
CA GLN A 106 6.32 -0.63 15.34
C GLN A 106 6.85 0.80 15.22
N ALA A 107 6.80 1.52 16.34
CA ALA A 107 7.63 2.71 16.58
C ALA A 107 9.08 2.28 16.87
#